data_AF-A0A7Y8M669-F1
#
_entry.id   AF-A0A7Y8M669-F1
#
_cell.length_a   1.000
_cell.length_b   1.000
_cell.length_c   1.000
_cell.angle_alpha   90.00
_cell.angle_beta   90.00
_cell.angle_gamma   90.00
#
_symmetry.space_group_name_H-M   'P 1'
#
loop_
_entity.id
_entity.type
_entity.pdbx_description
1 polymer ?
#
loop_
_entity_poly.entity_id
_entity_poly.type
_entity_poly.pdbx_seq_one_letter_code
_entity_poly.pdbx_strand_id
1 'polypeptide(L)' 'MFKHVLVPTDGSQLSQEAVKRAVTFAKETGARITFFYAKPEYPVAFYGEGALIDPTTPEKFAQ' A
#
# COMPACT_ATOMS: atom_id res chain seq x y z
N MET A 1 -21.78 10.10 12.23
CA MET A 1 -21.56 9.15 11.11
C MET A 1 -20.27 9.49 10.40
N PHE A 2 -19.47 8.51 9.98
CA PHE A 2 -18.29 8.75 9.15
C PHE A 2 -18.71 9.15 7.73
N LYS A 3 -18.12 10.23 7.21
CA LYS A 3 -18.38 10.70 5.83
C LYS A 3 -17.39 10.12 4.82
N HIS A 4 -16.23 9.69 5.31
CA HIS A 4 -15.14 9.17 4.50
C HIS A 4 -14.34 8.14 5.30
N VAL A 5 -14.11 6.97 4.71
CA VAL A 5 -13.34 5.87 5.27
C VAL A 5 -12.06 5.69 4.47
N LEU A 6 -10.91 5.76 5.13
CA LEU A 6 -9.62 5.39 4.57
C LEU A 6 -9.30 3.94 4.93
N VAL A 7 -8.97 3.13 3.94
CA VAL A 7 -8.69 1.69 4.10
C VAL A 7 -7.27 1.40 3.65
N PRO A 8 -6.30 1.30 4.56
CA PRO A 8 -4.99 0.79 4.22
C PRO A 8 -5.07 -0.70 3.92
N THR A 9 -4.32 -1.14 2.92
CA THR A 9 -4.10 -2.56 2.61
C THR A 9 -2.60 -2.82 2.48
N ASP A 10 -2.17 -4.02 2.84
CA ASP A 10 -0.82 -4.54 2.63
C ASP A 10 -0.80 -5.71 1.63
N GLY A 11 -1.97 -6.05 1.06
CA GLY A 11 -2.15 -7.18 0.14
C GLY A 11 -2.31 -8.56 0.80
N SER A 12 -2.08 -8.68 2.12
CA SER A 12 -2.26 -9.93 2.86
C SER A 12 -3.71 -10.44 2.82
N GLN A 13 -3.91 -11.73 3.08
CA GLN A 13 -5.25 -12.31 3.13
C GLN A 13 -6.13 -11.63 4.19
N LEU A 14 -5.56 -11.27 5.34
CA LEU A 14 -6.28 -10.57 6.40
C LEU A 14 -6.70 -9.16 5.98
N SER A 15 -5.83 -8.41 5.29
CA SER A 15 -6.21 -7.08 4.80
C SER A 15 -7.26 -7.15 3.69
N GLN A 16 -7.25 -8.19 2.85
CA GLN A 16 -8.32 -8.43 1.87
C GLN A 16 -9.68 -8.66 2.54
N GLU A 17 -9.74 -9.44 3.62
CA GLU A 17 -10.98 -9.64 4.38
C GLU A 17 -11.46 -8.33 5.05
N ALA A 18 -10.52 -7.51 5.55
CA ALA A 18 -10.85 -6.19 6.10
C ALA A 18 -11.39 -5.25 5.01
N VAL A 19 -10.80 -5.25 3.81
CA VAL A 19 -11.27 -4.47 2.65
C VAL A 19 -12.72 -4.81 2.31
N LYS A 20 -13.08 -6.11 2.25
CA LYS A 20 -14.46 -6.55 1.96
C LYS A 20 -15.45 -5.97 2.96
N ARG A 21 -15.13 -6.01 4.25
CA ARG A 21 -15.97 -5.46 5.32
C ARG A 21 -16.09 -3.94 5.24
N ALA A 22 -14.99 -3.25 4.94
CA ALA A 22 -14.98 -1.80 4.79
C ALA A 22 -15.85 -1.33 3.60
N VAL A 23 -15.86 -2.07 2.50
CA VAL A 23 -16.75 -1.81 1.36
C VAL A 23 -18.22 -1.94 1.77
N THR A 24 -18.59 -3.02 2.45
CA THR A 24 -19.97 -3.21 2.95
C THR A 24 -20.38 -2.06 3.86
N PHE A 25 -19.53 -1.72 4.84
CA PHE A 25 -19.81 -0.63 5.77
C PHE A 25 -19.97 0.72 5.08
N ALA A 26 -19.07 1.07 4.15
CA ALA A 26 -19.15 2.34 3.42
C ALA A 26 -20.42 2.42 2.57
N LYS A 27 -20.84 1.29 1.96
CA LYS A 27 -22.08 1.20 1.19
C LYS A 27 -23.32 1.41 2.08
N GLU A 28 -23.39 0.74 3.22
CA GLU A 28 -24.51 0.83 4.16
C GLU A 28 -24.65 2.23 4.77
N THR A 29 -23.52 2.90 4.99
CA THR A 29 -23.49 4.23 5.62
C THR A 29 -23.50 5.39 4.62
N GLY A 30 -23.41 5.12 3.32
CA GLY A 30 -23.27 6.14 2.27
C GLY A 30 -21.96 6.94 2.38
N ALA A 31 -20.93 6.37 3.01
CA ALA A 31 -19.64 7.02 3.17
C ALA A 31 -18.79 6.90 1.90
N ARG A 32 -18.01 7.94 1.59
CA ARG A 32 -16.92 7.83 0.61
C ARG A 32 -15.89 6.83 1.14
N ILE A 33 -15.21 6.10 0.26
CA ILE A 33 -14.14 5.18 0.62
C ILE A 33 -12.88 5.46 -0.23
N THR A 34 -11.71 5.35 0.38
CA THR A 34 -10.42 5.47 -0.31
C THR A 34 -9.49 4.37 0.16
N PHE A 35 -8.85 3.69 -0.79
CA PHE A 35 -7.85 2.66 -0.50
C PHE A 35 -6.45 3.24 -0.56
N PHE A 36 -5.57 2.75 0.30
CA PHE A 36 -4.17 3.18 0.36
C PHE A 36 -3.25 1.97 0.54
N TYR A 37 -2.14 1.96 -0.20
CA TYR A 37 -1.06 1.01 -0.03
C TYR A 37 0.23 1.81 0.13
N ALA A 38 0.90 1.65 1.26
CA ALA A 38 2.23 2.22 1.47
C ALA A 38 3.25 1.32 0.77
N LYS A 39 3.77 1.77 -0.37
CA LYS A 39 4.85 1.06 -1.06
C LYS A 39 6.09 1.05 -0.15
N PRO A 40 6.65 -0.12 0.20
CA PRO A 40 7.90 -0.17 0.93
C PRO A 40 8.99 0.58 0.18
N GLU A 41 9.90 1.22 0.92
CA GLU A 41 11.09 1.82 0.32
C GLU A 41 11.93 0.74 -0.38
N TYR A 42 12.63 1.15 -1.43
CA TYR A 42 13.62 0.26 -2.05
C TYR A 42 14.68 -0.12 -1.01
N PRO A 43 15.07 -1.40 -0.89
CA PRO A 43 16.25 -1.76 -0.13
C PRO A 43 17.48 -1.20 -0.83
N VAL A 44 17.83 0.05 -0.53
CA VAL A 44 19.14 0.61 -0.91
C VAL A 44 20.15 -0.20 -0.13
N ALA A 45 20.90 -1.06 -0.83
CA ALA A 45 21.97 -1.83 -0.22
C ALA A 45 23.04 -0.84 0.27
N PHE A 46 22.96 -0.43 1.53
CA PHE A 46 24.07 0.20 2.23
C PHE A 46 25.09 -0.89 2.58
N TYR A 47 25.73 -1.46 1.56
CA TYR A 47 26.92 -2.29 1.73
C TYR A 47 28.13 -1.43 1.39
N GLY A 48 29.01 -1.25 2.38
CA GLY A 48 30.21 -0.41 2.30
C GLY A 48 31.08 -0.66 1.08
N GLU A 49 31.93 0.33 0.78
CA GLU A 49 32.93 0.40 -0.30
C GLU A 49 32.98 -0.83 -1.23
N GLY A 50 32.13 -0.83 -2.28
CA GLY A 50 32.22 -1.82 -3.37
C GLY A 50 30.92 -2.36 -3.94
N ALA A 51 29.75 -2.01 -3.38
CA ALA A 51 28.47 -2.44 -3.97
C ALA A 51 28.17 -1.65 -5.26
N LEU A 52 28.11 -2.37 -6.40
CA LEU A 52 27.62 -1.81 -7.67
C LEU A 52 26.12 -1.56 -7.56
N ILE A 53 25.70 -0.28 -7.55
CA ILE A 53 24.30 0.11 -7.68
C ILE A 53 23.87 -0.23 -9.12
N ASP A 54 22.89 -1.10 -9.33
CA ASP A 54 22.25 -1.25 -10.64
C ASP A 54 21.52 0.07 -10.96
N PRO A 55 21.94 0.84 -11.97
CA PRO A 55 21.36 2.16 -12.27
C PRO A 55 19.91 2.07 -12.76
N THR A 56 19.42 0.90 -13.18
CA THR A 56 18.02 0.67 -13.61
C THR A 56 17.06 0.41 -12.45
N THR A 57 17.60 0.38 -11.23
CA THR A 57 16.88 0.08 -9.99
C THR A 57 15.70 1.02 -9.70
N PRO A 58 15.82 2.36 -9.81
CA PRO A 58 14.70 3.27 -9.53
C PRO A 58 13.52 3.07 -10.48
N GLU A 59 13.79 2.80 -11.76
CA GLU A 59 12.76 2.65 -12.81
C GLU A 59 11.97 1.35 -12.63
N LYS A 60 12.64 0.25 -12.29
CA LYS A 60 11.99 -1.04 -11.98
C LYS A 60 11.11 -0.95 -10.74
N PHE A 61 11.51 -0.14 -9.76
CA PHE A 61 10.74 0.06 -8.53
C PHE A 61 9.67 1.13 -8.61
N ALA A 62 9.58 1.88 -9.71
CA ALA A 62 8.50 2.85 -9.93
C ALA A 62 7.19 2.17 -10.39
N GLN A 63 7.27 0.96 -10.98
CA GLN A 63 6.11 0.15 -11.37
C GLN A 63 5.39 -0.50 -10.20
#